data_AF-A0A087U700-F1
#
_entry.id   AF-A0A087U700-F1
#
_cell.length_a   1.000
_cell.length_b   1.000
_cell.length_c   1.000
_cell.angle_alpha   90.00
_cell.angle_beta   90.00
_cell.angle_gamma   90.00
#
_symmetry.space_group_name_H-M   'P 1'
#
loop_
_entity.id
_entity.type
_entity.pdbx_description
1 polymer ?
#
loop_
_entity_poly.entity_id
_entity_poly.type
_entity_poly.pdbx_seq_one_letter_code
_entity_poly.pdbx_strand_id
1 'polypeptide(L)'
;MLEYSGFKKILNPIVNAIGNHFSVNSENIKLLIPETAVKIVSEISTALEKKVISLKIDIATRLNRSILGINAQLIIGGRINLFTLGMTELKDKHTGIYIKNMVEKVLEKYNIDIQQIYSITTDNGANMISFVNLLGSEIEDEVIEMENENFETRDHFEDGVFFDHNFSFNKLIGIRCAAHTLQLAIKDSIKNADFNEFISDARGLVKKLRIPSLMLKFKDVNTKRPILDCPTRWNSTYNMLKSLLECKDFSSSLAEHNLDYYFADSKWVKLKLIVDTLQPLTEATLKLQSEELTLSDFYGIWTHCKIKLRNFKNFFADILYNQLSDREALLIEIDSLVGAVYLDPRYQILLSTSQKVQAVQHLKNIWNKLQFFEKSISIVNEETKSSTESDENEDDLETFLKSKELAIIKTHRTSISTEIDIEFILNNFDNVRRLDIKHNILDFWEENKITYPHLYKIAMVVLAAPATQGNVLLTTGFTNIEQIIF
;
A
#
# COMPACT_ATOMS: atom_id res chain seq x y z
N MET A 1 -17.20 -1.03 -25.32
CA MET A 1 -16.49 0.25 -25.57
C MET A 1 -16.50 0.67 -27.04
N LEU A 2 -16.15 -0.19 -27.99
CA LEU A 2 -16.17 0.12 -29.44
C LEU A 2 -17.52 0.62 -29.99
N GLU A 3 -18.63 0.21 -29.37
CA GLU A 3 -19.96 0.64 -29.79
C GLU A 3 -20.40 1.99 -29.21
N TYR A 4 -19.65 2.52 -28.25
CA TYR A 4 -19.99 3.75 -27.56
C TYR A 4 -19.86 4.97 -28.49
N SER A 5 -20.93 5.77 -28.59
CA SER A 5 -21.02 6.88 -29.54
C SER A 5 -19.94 7.94 -29.36
N GLY A 6 -19.55 8.22 -28.11
CA GLY A 6 -18.44 9.13 -27.80
C GLY A 6 -17.08 8.61 -28.29
N PHE A 7 -16.85 7.30 -28.18
CA PHE A 7 -15.60 6.67 -28.62
C PHE A 7 -15.52 6.63 -30.15
N LYS A 8 -16.62 6.32 -30.84
CA LYS A 8 -16.72 6.37 -32.31
C LYS A 8 -16.43 7.77 -32.86
N LYS A 9 -16.81 8.85 -32.17
CA LYS A 9 -16.50 10.22 -32.60
C LYS A 9 -15.00 10.54 -32.61
N ILE A 10 -14.21 9.88 -31.76
CA ILE A 10 -12.74 10.04 -31.71
C ILE A 10 -12.06 9.09 -32.70
N LEU A 11 -12.54 7.84 -32.78
CA LEU A 11 -11.93 6.79 -33.57
C LEU A 11 -12.20 6.94 -35.07
N ASN A 12 -13.43 7.30 -35.47
CA ASN A 12 -13.82 7.34 -36.87
C ASN A 12 -13.00 8.33 -37.73
N PRO A 13 -12.66 9.54 -37.26
CA PRO A 13 -11.77 10.43 -38.00
C PRO A 13 -10.39 9.81 -38.29
N ILE A 14 -9.83 9.07 -37.33
CA ILE A 14 -8.53 8.41 -37.45
C ILE A 14 -8.62 7.25 -38.44
N VAL A 15 -9.64 6.40 -38.30
CA VAL A 15 -9.87 5.26 -39.20
C VAL A 15 -10.11 5.75 -40.64
N ASN A 16 -10.90 6.80 -40.82
CA ASN A 16 -11.14 7.41 -42.13
C ASN A 16 -9.87 8.04 -42.74
N ALA A 17 -8.97 8.59 -41.92
CA ALA A 17 -7.70 9.16 -42.39
C ALA A 17 -6.69 8.08 -42.82
N ILE A 18 -6.71 6.90 -42.19
CA ILE A 18 -5.85 5.76 -42.55
C ILE A 18 -6.35 5.07 -43.84
N GLY A 19 -7.65 5.17 -44.12
CA GLY A 19 -8.28 4.71 -45.36
C GLY A 19 -8.98 3.34 -45.26
N ASN A 20 -9.62 2.93 -46.35
CA ASN A 20 -10.60 1.83 -46.39
C ASN A 20 -10.05 0.41 -46.11
N HIS A 21 -8.74 0.26 -45.89
CA HIS A 21 -8.11 -1.03 -45.59
C HIS A 21 -7.92 -1.30 -44.09
N PHE A 22 -8.25 -0.32 -43.23
CA PHE A 22 -8.09 -0.44 -41.78
C PHE A 22 -9.45 -0.40 -41.09
N SER A 23 -9.80 -1.47 -40.36
CA SER A 23 -11.03 -1.51 -39.56
C SER A 23 -10.72 -1.93 -38.13
N VAL A 24 -11.20 -1.15 -37.15
CA VAL A 24 -11.12 -1.50 -35.74
C VAL A 24 -12.44 -2.15 -35.32
N ASN A 25 -12.42 -3.46 -35.15
CA ASN A 25 -13.57 -4.25 -34.68
C ASN A 25 -13.14 -5.19 -33.55
N SER A 26 -14.10 -5.87 -32.91
CA SER A 26 -13.80 -6.72 -31.75
C SER A 26 -12.89 -7.90 -32.07
N GLU A 27 -12.96 -8.45 -33.28
CA GLU A 27 -12.12 -9.58 -33.70
C GLU A 27 -10.67 -9.13 -33.90
N ASN A 28 -10.46 -8.04 -34.63
CA ASN A 28 -9.13 -7.47 -34.86
C ASN A 28 -8.47 -7.05 -33.54
N ILE A 29 -9.23 -6.46 -32.60
CA ILE A 29 -8.70 -6.14 -31.27
C ILE A 29 -8.33 -7.42 -30.51
N LYS A 30 -9.19 -8.45 -30.51
CA LYS A 30 -8.89 -9.72 -29.83
C LYS A 30 -7.60 -10.37 -30.32
N LEU A 31 -7.28 -10.22 -31.60
CA LEU A 31 -6.03 -10.73 -32.18
C LEU A 31 -4.79 -9.95 -31.73
N LEU A 32 -4.93 -8.66 -31.43
CA LEU A 32 -3.84 -7.79 -30.97
C LEU A 32 -3.60 -7.88 -29.45
N ILE A 33 -4.57 -8.37 -28.67
CA ILE A 33 -4.46 -8.48 -27.21
C ILE A 33 -3.26 -9.35 -26.79
N PRO A 34 -3.04 -10.56 -27.33
CA PRO A 34 -1.91 -11.39 -26.92
C PRO A 34 -0.56 -10.72 -27.16
N GLU A 35 -0.35 -10.13 -28.34
CA GLU A 35 0.91 -9.46 -28.69
C GLU A 35 1.15 -8.23 -27.79
N THR A 36 0.12 -7.41 -27.59
CA THR A 36 0.19 -6.25 -26.69
C THR A 36 0.44 -6.68 -25.25
N ALA A 37 -0.16 -7.78 -24.80
CA ALA A 37 0.03 -8.32 -23.46
C ALA A 37 1.46 -8.80 -23.25
N VAL A 38 2.07 -9.51 -24.23
CA VAL A 38 3.48 -9.92 -24.16
C VAL A 38 4.39 -8.71 -24.05
N LYS A 39 4.14 -7.66 -24.85
CA LYS A 39 4.91 -6.41 -24.79
C LYS A 39 4.81 -5.74 -23.42
N ILE A 40 3.61 -5.59 -22.87
CA ILE A 40 3.39 -5.00 -21.53
C ILE A 40 4.09 -5.84 -20.46
N VAL A 41 4.00 -7.18 -20.53
CA VAL A 41 4.68 -8.07 -19.58
C VAL A 41 6.18 -7.86 -19.65
N SER A 42 6.76 -7.80 -20.85
CA SER A 42 8.19 -7.52 -21.03
C SER A 42 8.58 -6.16 -20.45
N GLU A 43 7.81 -5.11 -20.70
CA GLU A 43 8.08 -3.76 -20.18
C GLU A 43 8.03 -3.72 -18.65
N ILE A 44 7.03 -4.37 -18.04
CA ILE A 44 6.90 -4.47 -16.58
C ILE A 44 8.04 -5.30 -16.00
N SER A 45 8.35 -6.46 -16.57
CA SER A 45 9.45 -7.32 -16.13
C SER A 45 10.78 -6.56 -16.12
N THR A 46 11.11 -5.86 -17.20
CA THR A 46 12.33 -5.02 -17.24
C THR A 46 12.28 -3.88 -16.23
N ALA A 47 11.11 -3.27 -15.99
CA ALA A 47 10.98 -2.20 -15.01
C ALA A 47 11.18 -2.67 -13.56
N LEU A 48 10.84 -3.93 -13.25
CA LEU A 48 10.91 -4.54 -11.92
C LEU A 48 12.16 -5.40 -11.70
N GLU A 49 12.90 -5.72 -12.75
CA GLU A 49 14.06 -6.60 -12.72
C GLU A 49 15.08 -6.16 -11.65
N LYS A 50 15.41 -7.09 -10.74
CA LYS A 50 16.39 -6.94 -9.65
C LYS A 50 16.15 -5.73 -8.75
N LYS A 51 14.92 -5.20 -8.71
CA LYS A 51 14.51 -4.18 -7.76
C LYS A 51 13.77 -4.81 -6.60
N VAL A 52 13.96 -4.23 -5.42
CA VAL A 52 13.17 -4.57 -4.24
C VAL A 52 11.81 -3.86 -4.37
N ILE A 53 10.72 -4.63 -4.28
CA ILE A 53 9.36 -4.16 -4.55
C ILE A 53 8.40 -4.51 -3.41
N SER A 54 7.28 -3.79 -3.31
CA SER A 54 6.18 -4.16 -2.43
C SER A 54 4.95 -4.58 -3.22
N LEU A 55 4.17 -5.53 -2.71
CA LEU A 55 2.94 -5.99 -3.35
C LEU A 55 1.71 -5.41 -2.67
N LYS A 56 0.71 -5.03 -3.48
CA LYS A 56 -0.68 -4.74 -3.05
C LYS A 56 -1.59 -5.81 -3.61
N ILE A 57 -2.25 -6.53 -2.71
CA ILE A 57 -3.10 -7.65 -3.09
C ILE A 57 -4.49 -7.45 -2.50
N ASP A 58 -5.50 -7.47 -3.38
CA ASP A 58 -6.90 -7.26 -3.02
C ASP A 58 -7.77 -8.32 -3.69
N ILE A 59 -8.83 -8.77 -2.99
CA ILE A 59 -9.82 -9.69 -3.56
C ILE A 59 -11.18 -9.02 -3.50
N ALA A 60 -11.74 -8.75 -4.68
CA ALA A 60 -13.11 -8.26 -4.79
C ALA A 60 -14.05 -9.40 -5.20
N THR A 61 -15.11 -9.63 -4.42
CA THR A 61 -16.15 -10.61 -4.74
C THR A 61 -17.46 -9.92 -5.07
N ARG A 62 -18.03 -10.21 -6.24
CA ARG A 62 -19.33 -9.70 -6.69
C ARG A 62 -20.02 -10.74 -7.57
N LEU A 63 -21.34 -10.92 -7.39
CA LEU A 63 -22.16 -11.86 -8.17
C LEU A 63 -21.53 -13.27 -8.25
N ASN A 64 -21.03 -13.79 -7.12
CA ASN A 64 -20.34 -15.09 -6.98
C ASN A 64 -19.07 -15.26 -7.81
N ARG A 65 -18.50 -14.17 -8.35
CA ARG A 65 -17.17 -14.18 -8.98
C ARG A 65 -16.24 -13.36 -8.12
N SER A 66 -15.01 -13.86 -8.00
CA SER A 66 -13.99 -13.25 -7.17
C SER A 66 -12.78 -12.97 -8.01
N ILE A 67 -12.26 -11.75 -7.94
CA ILE A 67 -11.12 -11.32 -8.73
C ILE A 67 -10.00 -10.95 -7.77
N LEU A 68 -8.85 -11.60 -7.94
CA LEU A 68 -7.60 -11.31 -7.26
C LEU A 68 -6.83 -10.27 -8.06
N GLY A 69 -6.70 -9.06 -7.53
CA GLY A 69 -5.84 -8.01 -8.05
C GLY A 69 -4.47 -8.06 -7.39
N ILE A 70 -3.40 -8.09 -8.18
CA ILE A 70 -2.01 -8.08 -7.71
C ILE A 70 -1.29 -6.91 -8.38
N ASN A 71 -0.68 -6.04 -7.58
CA ASN A 71 0.13 -4.93 -8.09
C ASN A 71 1.48 -4.90 -7.38
N ALA A 72 2.54 -4.62 -8.13
CA ALA A 72 3.83 -4.22 -7.58
C ALA A 72 3.89 -2.70 -7.42
N GLN A 73 4.50 -2.23 -6.35
CA GLN A 73 4.68 -0.82 -6.02
C GLN A 73 6.16 -0.55 -5.72
N LEU A 74 6.70 0.51 -6.33
CA LEU A 74 8.02 1.06 -6.02
C LEU A 74 8.02 2.58 -6.20
N ILE A 75 9.03 3.26 -5.69
CA ILE A 75 9.23 4.69 -5.94
C ILE A 75 10.23 4.89 -7.08
N ILE A 76 9.86 5.67 -8.09
CA ILE A 76 10.76 6.07 -9.20
C ILE A 76 10.72 7.60 -9.31
N GLY A 77 11.88 8.24 -9.18
CA GLY A 77 12.01 9.71 -9.30
C GLY A 77 11.12 10.47 -8.31
N GLY A 78 11.11 10.03 -7.03
CA GLY A 78 10.33 10.68 -5.97
C GLY A 78 8.81 10.51 -6.08
N ARG A 79 8.32 9.59 -6.90
CA ARG A 79 6.87 9.32 -7.08
C ARG A 79 6.56 7.83 -6.92
N ILE A 80 5.39 7.52 -6.38
CA ILE A 80 4.93 6.13 -6.24
C ILE A 80 4.45 5.62 -7.60
N ASN A 81 5.05 4.54 -8.09
CA ASN A 81 4.67 3.85 -9.31
C ASN A 81 4.00 2.53 -8.98
N LEU A 82 2.85 2.28 -9.61
CA LEU A 82 2.05 1.07 -9.43
C LEU A 82 2.00 0.29 -10.75
N PHE A 83 2.37 -0.99 -10.69
CA PHE A 83 2.38 -1.90 -11.83
C PHE A 83 1.37 -3.01 -11.58
N THR A 84 0.28 -3.04 -12.34
CA THR A 84 -0.71 -4.13 -12.25
C THR A 84 -0.17 -5.39 -12.90
N LEU A 85 0.14 -6.39 -12.07
CA LEU A 85 0.67 -7.68 -12.52
C LEU A 85 -0.45 -8.60 -13.00
N GLY A 86 -1.58 -8.61 -12.30
CA GLY A 86 -2.68 -9.50 -12.62
C GLY A 86 -4.01 -9.07 -12.02
N MET A 87 -5.06 -9.36 -12.76
CA MET A 87 -6.44 -9.32 -12.30
C MET A 87 -7.06 -10.67 -12.65
N THR A 88 -6.95 -11.62 -11.72
CA THR A 88 -7.18 -13.03 -12.00
C THR A 88 -8.46 -13.50 -11.31
N GLU A 89 -9.38 -14.08 -12.07
CA GLU A 89 -10.57 -14.68 -11.49
C GLU A 89 -10.21 -15.95 -10.68
N LEU A 90 -10.67 -15.99 -9.44
CA LEU A 90 -10.55 -17.12 -8.53
C LEU A 90 -11.73 -18.07 -8.75
N LYS A 91 -11.42 -19.34 -9.03
CA LYS A 91 -12.43 -20.38 -9.36
C LYS A 91 -12.67 -21.36 -8.21
N ASP A 92 -11.81 -21.33 -7.20
CA ASP A 92 -11.84 -22.22 -6.05
C ASP A 92 -12.09 -21.46 -4.75
N LYS A 93 -12.23 -22.21 -3.64
CA LYS A 93 -12.29 -21.63 -2.30
C LYS A 93 -11.01 -20.81 -2.04
N HIS A 94 -11.18 -19.57 -1.56
CA HIS A 94 -10.08 -18.64 -1.29
C HIS A 94 -9.27 -19.02 -0.05
N THR A 95 -8.76 -20.25 0.06
CA THR A 95 -7.86 -20.65 1.14
C THR A 95 -6.52 -19.93 1.00
N GLY A 96 -5.78 -19.78 2.11
CA GLY A 96 -4.45 -19.14 2.07
C GLY A 96 -3.50 -19.81 1.08
N ILE A 97 -3.51 -21.15 1.04
CA ILE A 97 -2.71 -21.94 0.09
C ILE A 97 -3.11 -21.68 -1.38
N TYR A 98 -4.40 -21.54 -1.67
CA TYR A 98 -4.85 -21.29 -3.03
C TYR A 98 -4.45 -19.89 -3.50
N ILE A 99 -4.61 -18.88 -2.63
CA ILE A 99 -4.20 -17.51 -2.93
C ILE A 99 -2.69 -17.45 -3.17
N LYS A 100 -1.89 -18.12 -2.33
CA LYS A 100 -0.44 -18.26 -2.49
C LYS A 100 -0.04 -18.76 -3.88
N ASN A 101 -0.55 -19.93 -4.26
CA ASN A 101 -0.26 -20.54 -5.56
C ASN A 101 -0.67 -19.65 -6.74
N MET A 102 -1.72 -18.84 -6.58
CA MET A 102 -2.15 -17.91 -7.62
C MET A 102 -1.23 -16.68 -7.70
N VAL A 103 -0.69 -16.23 -6.57
CA VAL A 103 0.29 -15.13 -6.52
C VAL A 103 1.61 -15.58 -7.13
N GLU A 104 2.13 -16.74 -6.77
CA GLU A 104 3.37 -17.32 -7.34
C GLU A 104 3.31 -17.43 -8.85
N LYS A 105 2.23 -17.99 -9.40
CA LYS A 105 2.02 -18.06 -10.86
C LYS A 105 2.07 -16.70 -11.55
N VAL A 106 1.59 -15.66 -10.88
CA VAL A 106 1.67 -14.30 -11.42
C VAL A 106 3.09 -13.77 -11.30
N LEU A 107 3.80 -14.00 -10.20
CA LEU A 107 5.20 -13.58 -10.04
C LEU A 107 6.13 -14.26 -11.06
N GLU A 108 5.98 -15.57 -11.28
CA GLU A 108 6.71 -16.35 -12.28
C GLU A 108 6.55 -15.75 -13.69
N LYS A 109 5.34 -15.32 -14.05
CA LYS A 109 5.07 -14.70 -15.36
C LYS A 109 5.90 -13.44 -15.61
N TYR A 110 6.24 -12.70 -14.56
CA TYR A 110 7.05 -11.49 -14.67
C TYR A 110 8.52 -11.71 -14.33
N ASN A 111 8.94 -12.96 -14.04
CA ASN A 111 10.28 -13.30 -13.56
C ASN A 111 10.65 -12.51 -12.28
N ILE A 112 9.69 -12.39 -11.35
CA ILE A 112 9.90 -11.74 -10.06
C ILE A 112 10.25 -12.81 -9.03
N ASP A 113 11.45 -12.71 -8.50
CA ASP A 113 11.91 -13.58 -7.42
C ASP A 113 11.25 -13.19 -6.09
N ILE A 114 10.92 -14.18 -5.25
CA ILE A 114 10.29 -13.95 -3.95
C ILE A 114 11.16 -13.07 -3.04
N GLN A 115 12.49 -13.18 -3.16
CA GLN A 115 13.46 -12.36 -2.44
C GLN A 115 13.38 -10.88 -2.88
N GLN A 116 12.85 -10.55 -4.05
CA GLN A 116 12.62 -9.14 -4.43
C GLN A 116 11.51 -8.50 -3.59
N ILE A 117 10.64 -9.29 -2.96
CA ILE A 117 9.50 -8.78 -2.22
C ILE A 117 9.99 -8.26 -0.85
N TYR A 118 9.74 -6.98 -0.62
CA TYR A 118 9.95 -6.33 0.68
C TYR A 118 8.75 -6.51 1.60
N SER A 119 7.55 -6.22 1.08
CA SER A 119 6.32 -6.31 1.87
C SER A 119 5.12 -6.64 1.02
N ILE A 120 4.10 -7.22 1.64
CA ILE A 120 2.80 -7.52 1.03
C ILE A 120 1.71 -6.85 1.84
N THR A 121 0.92 -6.00 1.19
CA THR A 121 -0.22 -5.31 1.80
C THR A 121 -1.52 -5.96 1.36
N THR A 122 -2.31 -6.41 2.33
CA THR A 122 -3.60 -7.10 2.13
C THR A 122 -4.69 -6.55 3.04
N ASP A 123 -5.93 -6.97 2.80
CA ASP A 123 -6.98 -6.82 3.80
C ASP A 123 -6.72 -7.69 5.04
N ASN A 124 -7.50 -7.47 6.11
CA ASN A 124 -7.31 -8.19 7.37
C ASN A 124 -8.05 -9.54 7.42
N GLY A 125 -8.44 -10.09 6.27
CA GLY A 125 -9.12 -11.38 6.17
C GLY A 125 -8.20 -12.53 6.57
N ALA A 126 -8.75 -13.51 7.30
CA ALA A 126 -7.98 -14.65 7.82
C ALA A 126 -7.24 -15.42 6.71
N ASN A 127 -7.85 -15.55 5.53
CA ASN A 127 -7.24 -16.23 4.39
C ASN A 127 -6.07 -15.44 3.81
N MET A 128 -6.15 -14.11 3.77
CA MET A 128 -5.07 -13.24 3.32
C MET A 128 -3.89 -13.28 4.29
N ILE A 129 -4.16 -13.23 5.59
CA ILE A 129 -3.13 -13.36 6.63
C ILE A 129 -2.45 -14.73 6.54
N SER A 130 -3.24 -15.81 6.39
CA SER A 130 -2.70 -17.16 6.20
C SER A 130 -1.82 -17.26 4.95
N PHE A 131 -2.23 -16.66 3.83
CA PHE A 131 -1.44 -16.61 2.61
C PHE A 131 -0.07 -15.96 2.84
N VAL A 132 -0.04 -14.76 3.44
CA VAL A 132 1.21 -14.03 3.65
C VAL A 132 2.16 -14.81 4.57
N ASN A 133 1.63 -15.45 5.62
CA ASN A 133 2.45 -16.27 6.51
C ASN A 133 3.03 -17.50 5.80
N LEU A 134 2.24 -18.18 4.94
CA LEU A 134 2.70 -19.34 4.17
C LEU A 134 3.74 -18.99 3.11
N LEU A 135 3.67 -17.77 2.56
CA LEU A 135 4.66 -17.29 1.61
C LEU A 135 5.95 -16.87 2.35
N GLY A 136 5.82 -16.29 3.54
CA GLY A 136 6.97 -15.95 4.38
C GLY A 136 7.77 -17.15 4.86
N SER A 137 7.12 -18.27 5.19
CA SER A 137 7.80 -19.49 5.65
C SER A 137 8.67 -20.13 4.58
N GLU A 138 8.28 -20.07 3.30
CA GLU A 138 9.11 -20.61 2.21
C GLU A 138 10.41 -19.84 2.03
N ILE A 139 10.37 -18.51 2.22
CA ILE A 139 11.59 -17.71 2.15
C ILE A 139 12.54 -18.10 3.29
N GLU A 140 12.00 -18.39 4.47
CA GLU A 140 12.81 -18.86 5.60
C GLU A 140 13.45 -20.23 5.28
N ASP A 141 12.70 -21.15 4.66
CA ASP A 141 13.20 -22.47 4.26
C ASP A 141 14.28 -22.39 3.16
N GLU A 142 14.07 -21.60 2.10
CA GLU A 142 15.06 -21.42 1.01
C GLU A 142 16.39 -20.84 1.51
N VAL A 143 16.35 -19.92 2.47
CA VAL A 143 17.55 -19.30 3.04
C VAL A 143 18.34 -20.31 3.87
N ILE A 144 17.67 -21.15 4.65
CA ILE A 144 18.31 -22.21 5.43
C ILE A 144 19.02 -23.20 4.50
N GLU A 145 18.40 -23.57 3.38
CA GLU A 145 19.03 -24.45 2.39
C GLU A 145 20.30 -23.81 1.79
N MET A 146 20.24 -22.53 1.39
CA MET A 146 21.39 -21.81 0.85
C MET A 146 22.54 -21.62 1.86
N GLU A 147 22.23 -21.41 3.15
CA GLU A 147 23.25 -21.31 4.20
C GLU A 147 23.94 -22.66 4.45
N ASN A 148 23.19 -23.76 4.38
CA ASN A 148 23.72 -25.11 4.54
C ASN A 148 24.62 -25.54 3.36
N GLU A 149 24.25 -25.20 2.12
CA GLU A 149 25.07 -25.51 0.94
C GLU A 149 26.41 -24.74 0.92
N ASN A 150 26.45 -23.53 1.48
CA ASN A 150 27.68 -22.75 1.61
C ASN A 150 28.62 -23.23 2.72
N PHE A 151 28.18 -24.17 3.57
CA PHE A 151 28.95 -24.68 4.72
C PHE A 151 29.75 -25.97 4.43
N GLU A 152 29.63 -26.61 3.27
CA GLU A 152 30.33 -27.87 2.96
C GLU A 152 31.84 -27.73 2.64
N THR A 153 32.41 -26.52 2.67
CA THR A 153 33.88 -26.36 2.53
C THR A 153 34.45 -25.37 3.54
N ARG A 154 34.65 -25.82 4.79
CA ARG A 154 35.69 -25.29 5.71
C ARG A 154 35.83 -26.19 6.94
N ASP A 155 36.61 -27.26 6.77
CA ASP A 155 37.10 -28.06 7.89
C ASP A 155 38.03 -27.23 8.79
N HIS A 156 37.79 -27.37 10.10
CA HIS A 156 38.67 -27.13 11.24
C HIS A 156 39.33 -25.75 11.40
N PHE A 157 38.76 -24.90 12.27
CA PHE A 157 39.51 -24.19 13.33
C PHE A 157 38.55 -23.85 14.48
N GLU A 158 38.77 -24.48 15.64
CA GLU A 158 38.22 -24.06 16.94
C GLU A 158 38.89 -22.73 17.35
N ASP A 159 38.09 -21.68 17.56
CA ASP A 159 38.07 -20.90 18.81
C ASP A 159 37.11 -19.68 18.72
N GLY A 160 36.17 -19.65 19.66
CA GLY A 160 35.51 -18.47 20.24
C GLY A 160 35.21 -17.23 19.39
N VAL A 161 34.06 -17.22 18.70
CA VAL A 161 33.17 -16.05 18.63
C VAL A 161 31.73 -16.59 18.60
N PHE A 162 30.90 -16.17 19.56
CA PHE A 162 29.46 -16.39 19.52
C PHE A 162 28.89 -15.70 18.27
N PHE A 163 28.72 -16.45 17.18
CA PHE A 163 27.87 -16.03 16.08
C PHE A 163 26.42 -16.14 16.57
N ASP A 164 25.82 -14.98 16.79
CA ASP A 164 24.45 -14.81 17.26
C ASP A 164 23.46 -15.36 16.22
N HIS A 165 22.93 -16.56 16.49
CA HIS A 165 22.00 -17.33 15.65
C HIS A 165 20.58 -16.71 15.52
N ASN A 166 20.43 -15.38 15.50
CA ASN A 166 19.11 -14.71 15.48
C ASN A 166 18.91 -13.67 14.36
N PHE A 167 19.74 -13.67 13.32
CA PHE A 167 19.59 -12.71 12.21
C PHE A 167 18.75 -13.30 11.07
N SER A 168 17.41 -13.26 11.19
CA SER A 168 16.52 -13.66 10.09
C SER A 168 16.54 -12.58 8.99
N PHE A 169 17.44 -12.75 8.03
CA PHE A 169 17.69 -11.80 6.93
C PHE A 169 16.49 -11.60 5.98
N ASN A 170 15.43 -12.40 6.06
CA ASN A 170 14.45 -12.52 4.98
C ASN A 170 12.98 -12.74 5.40
N LYS A 171 12.59 -12.31 6.62
CA LYS A 171 11.19 -12.39 7.03
C LYS A 171 10.30 -11.50 6.15
N LEU A 172 9.39 -12.12 5.40
CA LEU A 172 8.39 -11.40 4.60
C LEU A 172 7.48 -10.55 5.50
N ILE A 173 7.34 -9.26 5.17
CA ILE A 173 6.52 -8.35 5.98
C ILE A 173 5.11 -8.29 5.45
N GLY A 174 4.17 -8.84 6.21
CA GLY A 174 2.74 -8.64 6.03
C GLY A 174 2.26 -7.31 6.61
N ILE A 175 1.75 -6.42 5.76
CA ILE A 175 1.14 -5.15 6.17
C ILE A 175 -0.37 -5.26 6.07
N ARG A 176 -1.04 -5.03 7.21
CA ARG A 176 -2.50 -4.92 7.27
C ARG A 176 -2.93 -3.58 6.73
N CYS A 177 -3.98 -3.54 5.93
CA CYS A 177 -4.49 -2.28 5.42
C CYS A 177 -4.89 -1.29 6.54
N ALA A 178 -4.30 -0.10 6.49
CA ALA A 178 -4.63 1.06 7.31
C ALA A 178 -6.13 1.43 7.27
N ALA A 179 -6.67 1.58 6.06
CA ALA A 179 -8.07 1.97 5.86
C ALA A 179 -9.02 0.91 6.42
N HIS A 180 -8.74 -0.37 6.23
CA HIS A 180 -9.56 -1.45 6.79
C HIS A 180 -9.45 -1.49 8.31
N THR A 181 -8.26 -1.29 8.86
CA THR A 181 -8.01 -1.24 10.30
C THR A 181 -8.78 -0.09 10.96
N LEU A 182 -8.77 1.10 10.35
CA LEU A 182 -9.58 2.25 10.79
C LEU A 182 -11.08 1.93 10.73
N GLN A 183 -11.55 1.32 9.63
CA GLN A 183 -12.94 0.93 9.45
C GLN A 183 -13.41 -0.08 10.50
N LEU A 184 -12.57 -1.06 10.87
CA LEU A 184 -12.87 -2.03 11.92
C LEU A 184 -13.00 -1.34 13.28
N ALA A 185 -12.10 -0.42 13.63
CA ALA A 185 -12.20 0.35 14.88
C ALA A 185 -13.55 1.09 14.99
N ILE A 186 -13.95 1.76 13.90
CA ILE A 186 -15.23 2.48 13.84
C ILE A 186 -16.41 1.54 13.98
N LYS A 187 -16.41 0.43 13.24
CA LYS A 187 -17.48 -0.56 13.28
C LYS A 187 -17.65 -1.13 14.69
N ASP A 188 -16.57 -1.44 15.37
CA ASP A 188 -16.64 -1.99 16.72
C ASP A 188 -17.11 -0.95 17.74
N SER A 189 -16.75 0.33 17.58
CA SER A 189 -17.31 1.42 18.39
C SER A 189 -18.81 1.64 18.15
N ILE A 190 -19.28 1.54 16.90
CA ILE A 190 -20.70 1.73 16.54
C ILE A 190 -21.58 0.56 17.01
N LYS A 191 -21.02 -0.66 17.13
CA LYS A 191 -21.74 -1.83 17.65
C LYS A 191 -22.15 -1.72 19.12
N ASN A 192 -21.61 -0.76 19.87
CA ASN A 192 -22.06 -0.49 21.23
C ASN A 192 -23.58 -0.24 21.25
N ALA A 193 -24.29 -0.91 22.17
CA ALA A 193 -25.75 -1.01 22.17
C ALA A 193 -26.45 0.36 22.12
N ASP A 194 -25.98 1.32 22.93
CA ASP A 194 -26.56 2.66 23.03
C ASP A 194 -26.46 3.47 21.74
N PHE A 195 -25.43 3.21 20.93
CA PHE A 195 -25.22 3.87 19.64
C PHE A 195 -25.95 3.13 18.53
N ASN A 196 -25.94 1.80 18.56
CA ASN A 196 -26.65 0.99 17.58
C ASN A 196 -28.16 1.23 17.63
N GLU A 197 -28.75 1.26 18.83
CA GLU A 197 -30.16 1.60 19.04
C GLU A 197 -30.47 3.01 18.53
N PHE A 198 -29.63 3.99 18.89
CA PHE A 198 -29.80 5.37 18.44
C PHE A 198 -29.73 5.52 16.91
N ILE A 199 -28.82 4.81 16.26
CA ILE A 199 -28.71 4.81 14.79
C ILE A 199 -29.94 4.15 14.17
N SER A 200 -30.50 3.12 14.79
CA SER A 200 -31.76 2.50 14.36
C SER A 200 -32.92 3.48 14.39
N ASP A 201 -33.05 4.25 15.48
CA ASP A 201 -34.05 5.31 15.62
C ASP A 201 -33.89 6.39 14.55
N ALA A 202 -32.67 6.89 14.36
CA ALA A 202 -32.36 7.89 13.34
C ALA A 202 -32.70 7.37 11.93
N ARG A 203 -32.38 6.11 11.64
CA ARG A 203 -32.74 5.45 10.38
C ARG A 203 -34.24 5.33 10.20
N GLY A 204 -34.99 5.05 11.27
CA GLY A 204 -36.45 5.04 11.27
C GLY A 204 -37.03 6.38 10.82
N LEU A 205 -36.53 7.49 11.38
CA LEU A 205 -36.94 8.84 10.99
C LEU A 205 -36.58 9.16 9.53
N VAL A 206 -35.36 8.82 9.09
CA VAL A 206 -34.93 9.00 7.69
C VAL A 206 -35.87 8.27 6.72
N LYS A 207 -36.31 7.04 7.05
CA LYS A 207 -37.27 6.29 6.22
C LYS A 207 -38.59 7.06 6.09
N LYS A 208 -39.12 7.62 7.18
CA LYS A 208 -40.36 8.42 7.17
C LYS A 208 -40.20 9.71 6.36
N LEU A 209 -39.07 10.41 6.51
CA LEU A 209 -38.73 11.60 5.72
C LEU A 209 -38.50 11.29 4.24
N ARG A 210 -38.34 10.02 3.87
CA ARG A 210 -38.17 9.55 2.51
C ARG A 210 -39.46 9.04 1.87
N ILE A 211 -40.65 9.35 2.39
CA ILE A 211 -41.89 8.97 1.70
C ILE A 211 -42.13 9.90 0.49
N PRO A 212 -42.61 9.40 -0.68
CA PRO A 212 -42.79 10.20 -1.89
C PRO A 212 -43.64 11.46 -1.72
N SER A 213 -44.65 11.42 -0.84
CA SER A 213 -45.55 12.56 -0.55
C SER A 213 -44.82 13.80 0.00
N LEU A 214 -43.63 13.63 0.58
CA LEU A 214 -42.83 14.74 1.10
C LEU A 214 -41.89 15.35 0.05
N MET A 215 -41.75 14.74 -1.15
CA MET A 215 -40.79 15.22 -2.15
C MET A 215 -41.05 16.65 -2.61
N LEU A 216 -42.32 17.05 -2.76
CA LEU A 216 -42.67 18.42 -3.12
C LEU A 216 -42.33 19.38 -1.99
N LYS A 217 -42.65 19.02 -0.74
CA LYS A 217 -42.34 19.84 0.44
C LYS A 217 -40.84 20.11 0.59
N PHE A 218 -39.97 19.14 0.30
CA PHE A 218 -38.51 19.35 0.30
C PHE A 218 -38.05 20.37 -0.75
N LYS A 219 -38.70 20.38 -1.93
CA LYS A 219 -38.39 21.38 -2.98
C LYS A 219 -38.86 22.77 -2.57
N ASP A 220 -40.05 22.87 -1.97
CA ASP A 220 -40.65 24.15 -1.57
C ASP A 220 -39.81 24.89 -0.53
N VAL A 221 -39.19 24.16 0.40
CA VAL A 221 -38.30 24.74 1.43
C VAL A 221 -36.83 24.78 1.01
N ASN A 222 -36.51 24.38 -0.21
CA ASN A 222 -35.14 24.30 -0.75
C ASN A 222 -34.16 23.49 0.14
N THR A 223 -34.62 22.38 0.73
CA THR A 223 -33.82 21.50 1.59
C THR A 223 -33.57 20.16 0.90
N LYS A 224 -32.36 19.63 1.04
CA LYS A 224 -32.03 18.31 0.49
C LYS A 224 -32.69 17.20 1.31
N ARG A 225 -33.31 16.25 0.63
CA ARG A 225 -33.88 15.05 1.25
C ARG A 225 -32.77 14.19 1.86
N PRO A 226 -32.96 13.62 3.07
CA PRO A 226 -31.92 12.83 3.72
C PRO A 226 -31.65 11.53 2.95
N ILE A 227 -30.40 11.08 3.01
CA ILE A 227 -29.98 9.83 2.36
C ILE A 227 -30.15 8.65 3.30
N LEU A 228 -30.48 7.47 2.77
CA LEU A 228 -30.52 6.23 3.56
C LEU A 228 -29.16 5.55 3.50
N ASP A 229 -28.71 4.99 4.62
CA ASP A 229 -27.43 4.30 4.67
C ASP A 229 -27.47 2.90 4.07
N CYS A 230 -26.27 2.38 3.80
CA CYS A 230 -25.99 0.97 3.60
C CYS A 230 -25.34 0.46 4.90
N PRO A 231 -26.06 -0.27 5.78
CA PRO A 231 -25.59 -0.58 7.13
C PRO A 231 -24.24 -1.32 7.21
N THR A 232 -23.81 -1.96 6.12
CA THR A 232 -22.53 -2.66 6.02
C THR A 232 -21.33 -1.72 5.78
N ARG A 233 -21.57 -0.45 5.43
CA ARG A 233 -20.56 0.59 5.13
C ARG A 233 -20.74 1.81 6.03
N TRP A 234 -19.90 1.94 7.05
CA TRP A 234 -20.01 2.98 8.08
C TRP A 234 -20.03 4.42 7.52
N ASN A 235 -19.27 4.71 6.45
CA ASN A 235 -19.27 6.02 5.77
C ASN A 235 -20.69 6.43 5.32
N SER A 236 -21.49 5.47 4.87
CA SER A 236 -22.88 5.74 4.47
C SER A 236 -23.78 6.03 5.67
N THR A 237 -23.51 5.40 6.82
CA THR A 237 -24.19 5.70 8.09
C THR A 237 -23.84 7.11 8.55
N TYR A 238 -22.56 7.52 8.52
CA TYR A 238 -22.18 8.91 8.81
C TYR A 238 -22.91 9.91 7.90
N ASN A 239 -22.92 9.66 6.58
CA ASN A 239 -23.59 10.56 5.63
C ASN A 239 -25.12 10.61 5.85
N MET A 240 -25.75 9.49 6.21
CA MET A 240 -27.16 9.46 6.62
C MET A 240 -27.39 10.36 7.84
N LEU A 241 -26.62 10.17 8.91
CA LEU A 241 -26.75 10.93 10.16
C LEU A 241 -26.52 12.43 9.94
N LYS A 242 -25.50 12.78 9.14
CA LYS A 242 -25.22 14.17 8.76
C LYS A 242 -26.38 14.78 7.96
N SER A 243 -26.88 14.06 6.95
CA SER A 243 -28.02 14.55 6.15
C SER A 243 -29.31 14.67 6.96
N LEU A 244 -29.51 13.80 7.96
CA LEU A 244 -30.63 13.89 8.89
C LEU A 244 -30.51 15.13 9.78
N LEU A 245 -29.31 15.42 10.28
CA LEU A 245 -29.04 16.60 11.10
C LEU A 245 -29.34 17.90 10.32
N GLU A 246 -28.98 17.95 9.03
CA GLU A 246 -29.32 19.06 8.12
C GLU A 246 -30.85 19.22 7.92
N CYS A 247 -31.62 18.15 8.13
CA CYS A 247 -33.08 18.15 8.02
C CYS A 247 -33.81 18.46 9.34
N LYS A 248 -33.10 18.87 10.40
CA LYS A 248 -33.69 19.10 11.73
C LYS A 248 -34.90 20.04 11.67
N ASP A 249 -34.73 21.24 11.13
CA ASP A 249 -35.78 22.26 11.14
C ASP A 249 -37.01 21.83 10.32
N PHE A 250 -36.77 21.16 9.19
CA PHE A 250 -37.84 20.59 8.38
C PHE A 250 -38.60 19.47 9.11
N SER A 251 -37.88 18.57 9.79
CA SER A 251 -38.50 17.51 10.59
C SER A 251 -39.32 18.07 11.75
N SER A 252 -38.82 19.10 12.43
CA SER A 252 -39.54 19.78 13.50
C SER A 252 -40.82 20.45 13.02
N SER A 253 -40.79 21.15 11.87
CA SER A 253 -41.99 21.74 11.25
C SER A 253 -43.04 20.68 10.87
N LEU A 254 -42.62 19.51 10.37
CA LEU A 254 -43.54 18.42 10.11
C LEU A 254 -44.13 17.82 11.40
N ALA A 255 -43.34 17.79 12.48
CA ALA A 255 -43.75 17.24 13.76
C ALA A 255 -44.86 18.06 14.44
N GLU A 256 -45.01 19.35 14.12
CA GLU A 256 -46.11 20.20 14.59
C GLU A 256 -47.49 19.67 14.14
N HIS A 257 -47.54 18.96 13.03
CA HIS A 257 -48.79 18.44 12.45
C HIS A 257 -48.87 16.90 12.46
N ASN A 258 -47.74 16.20 12.56
CA ASN A 258 -47.71 14.74 12.64
C ASN A 258 -46.54 14.26 13.50
N LEU A 259 -46.86 13.67 14.67
CA LEU A 259 -45.91 13.12 15.63
C LEU A 259 -45.01 12.01 15.05
N ASP A 260 -45.34 11.42 13.90
CA ASP A 260 -44.47 10.47 13.23
C ASP A 260 -43.08 11.01 12.89
N TYR A 261 -42.98 12.33 12.69
CA TYR A 261 -41.73 13.04 12.39
C TYR A 261 -41.07 13.64 13.63
N TYR A 262 -41.65 13.44 14.81
CA TYR A 262 -41.11 13.93 16.06
C TYR A 262 -39.83 13.19 16.42
N PHE A 263 -38.80 13.97 16.77
CA PHE A 263 -37.54 13.48 17.31
C PHE A 263 -37.15 14.42 18.45
N ALA A 264 -37.01 13.87 19.65
CA ALA A 264 -36.81 14.67 20.85
C ALA A 264 -35.53 15.53 20.74
N ASP A 265 -35.54 16.73 21.33
CA ASP A 265 -34.38 17.63 21.31
C ASP A 265 -33.12 16.99 21.88
N SER A 266 -33.25 16.16 22.93
CA SER A 266 -32.14 15.37 23.47
C SER A 266 -31.53 14.41 22.43
N LYS A 267 -32.37 13.82 21.56
CA LYS A 267 -31.90 12.99 20.44
C LYS A 267 -31.24 13.81 19.35
N TRP A 268 -31.71 15.02 19.04
CA TRP A 268 -31.01 15.93 18.11
C TRP A 268 -29.63 16.36 18.64
N VAL A 269 -29.51 16.65 19.94
CA VAL A 269 -28.23 16.97 20.59
C VAL A 269 -27.29 15.76 20.51
N LYS A 270 -27.78 14.55 20.82
CA LYS A 270 -27.01 13.30 20.67
C LYS A 270 -26.60 13.05 19.21
N LEU A 271 -27.47 13.32 18.24
CA LEU A 271 -27.15 13.19 16.81
C LEU A 271 -25.99 14.08 16.43
N LYS A 272 -26.04 15.36 16.81
CA LYS A 272 -24.97 16.32 16.53
C LYS A 272 -23.65 15.87 17.16
N LEU A 273 -23.67 15.45 18.43
CA LEU A 273 -22.49 14.95 19.12
C LEU A 273 -21.85 13.77 18.38
N ILE A 274 -22.64 12.80 17.92
CA ILE A 274 -22.12 11.63 17.18
C ILE A 274 -21.58 12.07 15.81
N VAL A 275 -22.29 12.92 15.07
CA VAL A 275 -21.83 13.43 13.76
C VAL A 275 -20.50 14.17 13.90
N ASP A 276 -20.40 15.09 14.86
CA ASP A 276 -19.18 15.85 15.09
C ASP A 276 -18.02 14.93 15.52
N THR A 277 -18.29 13.92 16.35
CA THR A 277 -17.28 12.95 16.80
C THR A 277 -16.81 12.02 15.68
N LEU A 278 -17.67 11.66 14.73
CA LEU A 278 -17.32 10.81 13.57
C LEU A 278 -16.61 11.57 12.44
N GLN A 279 -16.72 12.90 12.41
CA GLN A 279 -16.14 13.71 11.34
C GLN A 279 -14.62 13.52 11.17
N PRO A 280 -13.77 13.54 12.23
CA PRO A 280 -12.34 13.29 12.09
C PRO A 280 -11.99 11.96 11.42
N LEU A 281 -12.79 10.92 11.70
CA LEU A 281 -12.57 9.58 11.13
C LEU A 281 -12.96 9.53 9.65
N THR A 282 -13.96 10.33 9.26
CA THR A 282 -14.37 10.49 7.85
C THR A 282 -13.30 11.22 7.06
N GLU A 283 -12.77 12.31 7.63
CA GLU A 283 -11.64 13.04 7.06
C GLU A 283 -10.39 12.14 6.93
N ALA A 284 -10.08 11.36 7.96
CA ALA A 284 -8.98 10.40 7.93
C ALA A 284 -9.18 9.35 6.83
N THR A 285 -10.37 8.77 6.72
CA THR A 285 -10.68 7.76 5.70
C THR A 285 -10.55 8.30 4.28
N LEU A 286 -10.92 9.56 4.04
CA LEU A 286 -10.71 10.21 2.75
C LEU A 286 -9.22 10.40 2.45
N LYS A 287 -8.42 10.83 3.43
CA LYS A 287 -6.96 10.99 3.26
C LYS A 287 -6.26 9.65 2.98
N LEU A 288 -6.74 8.56 3.57
CA LEU A 288 -6.21 7.22 3.31
C LEU A 288 -6.50 6.70 1.88
N GLN A 289 -7.30 7.41 1.10
CA GLN A 289 -7.55 7.11 -0.32
C GLN A 289 -6.59 7.86 -1.26
N SER A 290 -5.62 8.61 -0.72
CA SER A 290 -4.60 9.30 -1.52
C SER A 290 -3.78 8.30 -2.35
N GLU A 291 -3.46 8.68 -3.59
CA GLU A 291 -2.65 7.86 -4.49
C GLU A 291 -1.19 7.78 -4.00
N GLU A 292 -0.66 8.90 -3.50
CA GLU A 292 0.67 9.00 -2.89
C GLU A 292 0.54 8.96 -1.36
N LEU A 293 0.25 7.78 -0.81
CA LEU A 293 0.14 7.56 0.63
C LEU A 293 1.27 6.64 1.10
N THR A 294 2.17 7.18 1.92
CA THR A 294 3.20 6.38 2.59
C THR A 294 2.69 5.82 3.93
N LEU A 295 3.42 4.85 4.49
CA LEU A 295 3.16 4.35 5.84
C LEU A 295 3.30 5.46 6.90
N SER A 296 4.24 6.39 6.73
CA SER A 296 4.43 7.51 7.66
C SER A 296 3.30 8.54 7.56
N ASP A 297 2.78 8.82 6.36
CA ASP A 297 1.57 9.64 6.18
C ASP A 297 0.35 9.00 6.85
N PHE A 298 0.18 7.69 6.69
CA PHE A 298 -0.84 6.94 7.41
C PHE A 298 -0.72 7.14 8.92
N TYR A 299 0.48 6.97 9.49
CA TYR A 299 0.70 7.13 10.92
C TYR A 299 0.37 8.56 11.37
N GLY A 300 0.78 9.59 10.60
CA GLY A 300 0.41 10.98 10.85
C GLY A 300 -1.10 11.22 10.83
N ILE A 301 -1.83 10.64 9.86
CA ILE A 301 -3.30 10.70 9.79
C ILE A 301 -3.94 10.04 11.02
N TRP A 302 -3.41 8.89 11.44
CA TRP A 302 -3.88 8.14 12.60
C TRP A 302 -3.71 8.94 13.90
N THR A 303 -2.50 9.46 14.14
CA THR A 303 -2.20 10.29 15.32
C THR A 303 -3.07 11.55 15.34
N HIS A 304 -3.22 12.24 14.21
CA HIS A 304 -4.08 13.42 14.10
C HIS A 304 -5.54 13.12 14.45
N CYS A 305 -6.05 11.97 13.98
CA CYS A 305 -7.40 11.51 14.30
C CYS A 305 -7.57 11.27 15.81
N LYS A 306 -6.61 10.58 16.44
CA LYS A 306 -6.61 10.33 17.89
C LYS A 306 -6.57 11.64 18.71
N ILE A 307 -5.76 12.61 18.29
CA ILE A 307 -5.69 13.93 18.95
C ILE A 307 -7.04 14.64 18.85
N LYS A 308 -7.67 14.67 17.67
CA LYS A 308 -9.00 15.27 17.49
C LYS A 308 -10.04 14.61 18.38
N LEU A 309 -10.04 13.28 18.50
CA LEU A 309 -10.99 12.55 19.35
C LEU A 309 -10.88 12.92 20.83
N ARG A 310 -9.65 13.05 21.36
CA ARG A 310 -9.45 13.49 22.76
C ARG A 310 -10.06 14.85 23.07
N ASN A 311 -10.21 15.72 22.08
CA ASN A 311 -10.80 17.05 22.27
C ASN A 311 -12.32 17.01 22.46
N PHE A 312 -13.01 15.96 22.00
CA PHE A 312 -14.47 15.85 22.04
C PHE A 312 -15.06 15.52 23.42
N LYS A 313 -14.23 15.19 24.43
CA LYS A 313 -14.57 14.98 25.85
C LYS A 313 -15.96 14.36 26.07
N ASN A 314 -16.24 13.25 25.39
CA ASN A 314 -17.50 12.52 25.52
C ASN A 314 -17.27 11.01 25.41
N PHE A 315 -18.20 10.25 25.97
CA PHE A 315 -18.11 8.78 26.07
C PHE A 315 -17.91 8.09 24.72
N PHE A 316 -18.52 8.60 23.64
CA PHE A 316 -18.35 8.00 22.31
C PHE A 316 -16.93 8.21 21.77
N ALA A 317 -16.39 9.41 21.97
CA ALA A 317 -15.02 9.73 21.60
C ALA A 317 -14.01 8.87 22.38
N ASP A 318 -14.27 8.58 23.66
CA ASP A 318 -13.43 7.72 24.48
C ASP A 318 -13.44 6.26 23.97
N ILE A 319 -14.61 5.72 23.62
CA ILE A 319 -14.70 4.39 23.00
C ILE A 319 -13.89 4.34 21.70
N LEU A 320 -14.06 5.32 20.81
CA LEU A 320 -13.32 5.39 19.55
C LEU A 320 -11.82 5.52 19.78
N TYR A 321 -11.41 6.36 20.73
CA TYR A 321 -10.02 6.57 21.09
C TYR A 321 -9.38 5.26 21.59
N ASN A 322 -10.06 4.50 22.43
CA ASN A 322 -9.57 3.22 22.95
C ASN A 322 -9.47 2.19 21.81
N GLN A 323 -10.49 2.06 20.96
CA GLN A 323 -10.46 1.15 19.81
C GLN A 323 -9.33 1.45 18.80
N LEU A 324 -8.96 2.73 18.65
CA LEU A 324 -7.77 3.13 17.87
C LEU A 324 -6.48 2.85 18.64
N SER A 325 -6.45 3.03 19.96
CA SER A 325 -5.24 2.78 20.76
C SER A 325 -4.87 1.30 20.79
N ASP A 326 -5.85 0.41 20.96
CA ASP A 326 -5.62 -1.04 20.97
C ASP A 326 -5.03 -1.53 19.65
N ARG A 327 -5.49 -0.96 18.53
CA ARG A 327 -4.98 -1.28 17.19
C ARG A 327 -3.63 -0.63 16.91
N GLU A 328 -3.39 0.57 17.42
CA GLU A 328 -2.10 1.25 17.29
C GLU A 328 -0.97 0.45 17.93
N ALA A 329 -1.22 -0.20 19.07
CA ALA A 329 -0.24 -1.06 19.72
C ALA A 329 0.30 -2.14 18.76
N LEU A 330 -0.58 -2.76 17.98
CA LEU A 330 -0.22 -3.78 16.98
C LEU A 330 0.43 -3.16 15.72
N LEU A 331 0.04 -1.93 15.35
CA LEU A 331 0.60 -1.27 14.18
C LEU A 331 2.07 -0.91 14.40
N ILE A 332 2.41 -0.43 15.60
CA ILE A 332 3.76 -0.02 15.94
C ILE A 332 4.70 -1.23 16.15
N GLU A 333 4.18 -2.45 16.25
CA GLU A 333 5.00 -3.66 16.20
C GLU A 333 5.52 -3.96 14.78
N ILE A 334 4.96 -3.35 13.73
CA ILE A 334 5.34 -3.61 12.34
C ILE A 334 6.62 -2.84 12.00
N ASP A 335 7.70 -3.59 11.72
CA ASP A 335 9.02 -3.03 11.38
C ASP A 335 8.99 -2.03 10.22
N SER A 336 8.18 -2.31 9.18
CA SER A 336 8.03 -1.40 8.05
C SER A 336 7.37 -0.07 8.41
N LEU A 337 6.41 -0.07 9.35
CA LEU A 337 5.78 1.17 9.80
C LEU A 337 6.78 2.00 10.60
N VAL A 338 7.45 1.35 11.56
CA VAL A 338 8.42 2.01 12.44
C VAL A 338 9.62 2.54 11.64
N GLY A 339 10.14 1.75 10.69
CA GLY A 339 11.18 2.18 9.76
C GLY A 339 10.76 3.36 8.89
N ALA A 340 9.52 3.35 8.36
CA ALA A 340 9.00 4.47 7.58
C ALA A 340 8.87 5.76 8.39
N VAL A 341 8.39 5.67 9.64
CA VAL A 341 8.27 6.82 10.54
C VAL A 341 9.65 7.32 10.98
N TYR A 342 10.64 6.44 11.16
CA TYR A 342 12.00 6.81 11.51
C TYR A 342 12.69 7.62 10.39
N LEU A 343 12.44 7.25 9.14
CA LEU A 343 12.93 7.94 7.94
C LEU A 343 12.09 9.18 7.57
N ASP A 344 11.12 9.57 8.40
CA ASP A 344 10.26 10.73 8.17
C ASP A 344 10.51 11.82 9.23
N PRO A 345 11.29 12.88 8.92
CA PRO A 345 11.56 13.95 9.87
C PRO A 345 10.32 14.69 10.39
N ARG A 346 9.14 14.53 9.75
CA ARG A 346 7.87 15.10 10.25
C ARG A 346 7.38 14.37 11.50
N TYR A 347 7.63 13.05 11.57
CA TYR A 347 7.01 12.13 12.51
C TYR A 347 8.00 11.30 13.35
N GLN A 348 9.30 11.33 13.07
CA GLN A 348 10.35 10.61 13.82
C GLN A 348 10.28 10.83 15.34
N ILE A 349 9.87 12.04 15.77
CA ILE A 349 9.69 12.39 17.19
C ILE A 349 8.59 11.59 17.91
N LEU A 350 7.69 10.95 17.17
CA LEU A 350 6.63 10.11 17.74
C LEU A 350 7.15 8.75 18.22
N LEU A 351 8.33 8.33 17.78
CA LEU A 351 8.91 7.04 18.13
C LEU A 351 9.54 7.08 19.52
N SER A 352 9.29 6.05 20.32
CA SER A 352 10.02 5.77 21.55
C SER A 352 11.46 5.32 21.26
N THR A 353 12.32 5.34 22.27
CA THR A 353 13.70 4.84 22.14
C THR A 353 13.73 3.37 21.68
N SER A 354 12.85 2.51 22.21
CA SER A 354 12.79 1.10 21.81
C SER A 354 12.37 0.94 20.35
N GLN A 355 11.40 1.75 19.89
CA GLN A 355 10.95 1.74 18.50
C GLN A 355 12.03 2.27 17.55
N LYS A 356 12.83 3.27 17.96
CA LYS A 356 13.97 3.72 17.17
C LYS A 356 15.02 2.62 16.99
N VAL A 357 15.32 1.84 18.04
CA VAL A 357 16.24 0.69 17.93
C VAL A 357 15.69 -0.35 16.95
N GLN A 358 14.40 -0.69 17.07
CA GLN A 358 13.72 -1.58 16.13
C GLN A 358 13.79 -1.05 14.69
N ALA A 359 13.56 0.25 14.49
CA ALA A 359 13.69 0.90 13.19
C ALA A 359 15.09 0.71 12.61
N VAL A 360 16.13 1.03 13.37
CA VAL A 360 17.52 0.94 12.92
C VAL A 360 17.87 -0.49 12.54
N GLN A 361 17.50 -1.48 13.36
CA GLN A 361 17.70 -2.90 13.04
C GLN A 361 17.03 -3.29 11.72
N HIS A 362 15.76 -2.92 11.54
CA HIS A 362 15.03 -3.17 10.30
C HIS A 362 15.70 -2.52 9.08
N LEU A 363 16.07 -1.25 9.19
CA LEU A 363 16.69 -0.49 8.10
C LEU A 363 18.07 -1.03 7.72
N LYS A 364 18.84 -1.57 8.68
CA LYS A 364 20.08 -2.31 8.42
C LYS A 364 19.82 -3.56 7.57
N ASN A 365 18.76 -4.31 7.87
CA ASN A 365 18.41 -5.51 7.11
C ASN A 365 18.05 -5.15 5.65
N ILE A 366 17.30 -4.06 5.45
CA ILE A 366 16.99 -3.55 4.11
C ILE A 366 18.24 -3.10 3.36
N TRP A 367 19.19 -2.46 4.04
CA TRP A 367 20.47 -2.10 3.44
C TRP A 367 21.24 -3.33 2.96
N ASN A 368 21.35 -4.36 3.79
CA ASN A 368 22.03 -5.61 3.44
C ASN A 368 21.35 -6.31 2.25
N LYS A 369 20.01 -6.33 2.23
CA LYS A 369 19.21 -6.84 1.11
C LYS A 369 19.51 -6.09 -0.19
N LEU A 370 19.55 -4.76 -0.15
CA LEU A 370 19.91 -3.94 -1.32
C LEU A 370 21.33 -4.24 -1.81
N GLN A 371 22.29 -4.40 -0.90
CA GLN A 371 23.67 -4.75 -1.24
C GLN A 371 23.78 -6.14 -1.91
N PHE A 372 22.97 -7.11 -1.48
CA PHE A 372 22.91 -8.43 -2.12
C PHE A 372 22.46 -8.34 -3.58
N PHE A 373 21.39 -7.57 -3.87
CA PHE A 373 20.92 -7.34 -5.23
C PHE A 373 21.91 -6.54 -6.09
N GLU A 374 22.64 -5.56 -5.51
CA GLU A 374 23.68 -4.81 -6.23
C GLU A 374 24.91 -5.68 -6.59
N LYS A 375 25.32 -6.59 -5.69
CA LYS A 375 26.44 -7.52 -5.93
C LYS A 375 26.10 -8.56 -6.99
N SER A 376 24.90 -9.13 -6.96
CA SER A 376 24.45 -10.09 -7.98
C SER A 376 24.33 -9.48 -9.37
N ILE A 377 24.08 -8.16 -9.49
CA ILE A 377 24.20 -7.44 -10.78
C ILE A 377 25.67 -7.37 -11.25
N SER A 378 26.60 -7.13 -10.34
CA SER A 378 28.02 -6.91 -10.66
C SER A 378 28.70 -8.19 -11.17
N ILE A 379 28.39 -9.35 -10.56
CA ILE A 379 28.96 -10.66 -10.93
C ILE A 379 28.51 -11.08 -12.34
N VAL A 380 27.22 -10.92 -12.66
CA VAL A 380 26.67 -11.26 -13.99
C VAL A 380 27.32 -10.42 -15.10
N ASN A 381 27.63 -9.14 -14.82
CA ASN A 381 28.30 -8.25 -15.78
C ASN A 381 29.80 -8.56 -15.96
N GLU A 382 30.47 -9.16 -14.98
CA GLU A 382 31.87 -9.62 -15.13
C GLU A 382 31.93 -10.91 -15.97
N GLU A 383 30.97 -11.82 -15.85
CA GLU A 383 30.92 -13.04 -16.67
C GLU A 383 30.55 -12.77 -18.13
N THR A 384 29.63 -11.83 -18.41
CA THR A 384 29.25 -11.47 -19.79
C THR A 384 30.31 -10.69 -20.54
N LYS A 385 31.23 -9.99 -19.86
CA LYS A 385 32.37 -9.30 -20.50
C LYS A 385 33.54 -10.23 -20.87
N SER A 386 33.52 -11.50 -20.45
CA SER A 386 34.57 -12.46 -20.80
C SER A 386 34.46 -13.03 -22.23
N SER A 387 33.44 -12.62 -22.99
CA SER A 387 33.22 -13.09 -24.36
C SER A 387 32.91 -11.95 -25.32
N THR A 388 33.94 -11.21 -25.76
CA THR A 388 33.99 -10.67 -27.14
C THR A 388 35.37 -10.08 -27.48
N GLU A 389 35.92 -10.63 -28.56
CA GLU A 389 36.87 -10.05 -29.53
C GLU A 389 38.30 -9.75 -29.09
N SER A 390 39.19 -10.70 -29.41
CA SER A 390 40.62 -10.52 -29.56
C SER A 390 40.93 -9.64 -30.79
N ASP A 391 41.16 -8.35 -30.57
CA ASP A 391 41.76 -7.47 -31.57
C ASP A 391 43.29 -7.65 -31.53
N GLU A 392 43.86 -8.26 -32.57
CA GLU A 392 45.29 -8.63 -32.68
C GLU A 392 46.23 -7.44 -32.94
N ASN A 393 46.00 -6.26 -32.35
CA ASN A 393 46.94 -5.14 -32.43
C ASN A 393 46.96 -4.29 -31.15
N GLU A 394 47.02 -4.90 -29.97
CA GLU A 394 47.34 -4.16 -28.75
C GLU A 394 48.86 -3.98 -28.60
N ASP A 395 49.28 -2.71 -28.50
CA ASP A 395 50.64 -2.30 -28.15
C ASP A 395 51.10 -3.05 -26.88
N ASP A 396 52.28 -3.66 -26.91
CA ASP A 396 52.88 -4.38 -25.77
C ASP A 396 52.94 -3.47 -24.53
N LEU A 397 53.10 -2.16 -24.74
CA LEU A 397 53.07 -1.16 -23.67
C LEU A 397 51.68 -1.00 -23.06
N GLU A 398 50.62 -0.99 -23.88
CA GLU A 398 49.22 -0.88 -23.41
C GLU A 398 48.81 -2.13 -22.64
N THR A 399 49.21 -3.30 -23.12
CA THR A 399 48.99 -4.59 -22.43
C THR A 399 49.71 -4.62 -21.08
N PHE A 400 50.94 -4.12 -21.02
CA PHE A 400 51.71 -4.00 -19.79
C PHE A 400 51.08 -2.99 -18.81
N LEU A 401 50.60 -1.84 -19.30
CA LEU A 401 49.93 -0.82 -18.48
C LEU A 401 48.61 -1.34 -17.92
N LYS A 402 47.78 -2.03 -18.72
CA LYS A 402 46.57 -2.71 -18.27
C LYS A 402 46.88 -3.77 -17.21
N SER A 403 47.96 -4.54 -17.37
CA SER A 403 48.38 -5.53 -16.38
C SER A 403 48.79 -4.90 -15.04
N LYS A 404 49.46 -3.74 -15.09
CA LYS A 404 49.86 -2.95 -13.90
C LYS A 404 48.65 -2.31 -13.24
N GLU A 405 47.71 -1.78 -14.02
CA GLU A 405 46.47 -1.20 -13.53
C GLU A 405 45.59 -2.27 -12.87
N LEU A 406 45.44 -3.45 -13.49
CA LEU A 406 44.73 -4.59 -12.90
C LEU A 406 45.42 -5.11 -11.63
N ALA A 407 46.74 -5.08 -11.55
CA ALA A 407 47.48 -5.44 -10.34
C ALA A 407 47.26 -4.41 -9.22
N ILE A 408 47.19 -3.12 -9.53
CA ILE A 408 46.86 -2.03 -8.60
C ILE A 408 45.40 -2.14 -8.15
N ILE A 409 44.46 -2.44 -9.05
CA ILE A 409 43.04 -2.65 -8.73
C ILE A 409 42.87 -3.89 -7.86
N LYS A 410 43.57 -5.00 -8.14
CA LYS A 410 43.53 -6.21 -7.31
C LYS A 410 44.11 -5.98 -5.92
N THR A 411 45.25 -5.27 -5.82
CA THR A 411 45.87 -4.95 -4.53
C THR A 411 45.08 -3.92 -3.72
N HIS A 412 44.41 -2.95 -4.35
CA HIS A 412 43.49 -2.03 -3.66
C HIS A 412 42.16 -2.69 -3.26
N ARG A 413 41.61 -3.61 -4.07
CA ARG A 413 40.38 -4.37 -3.72
C ARG A 413 40.59 -5.29 -2.51
N THR A 414 41.79 -5.82 -2.29
CA THR A 414 42.09 -6.67 -1.11
C THR A 414 42.46 -5.90 0.16
N SER A 415 42.55 -4.57 0.14
CA SER A 415 43.14 -3.84 1.29
C SER A 415 42.44 -2.54 1.72
N ILE A 416 41.38 -2.09 1.04
CA ILE A 416 40.48 -1.04 1.56
C ILE A 416 39.03 -1.34 1.11
N SER A 417 38.35 -2.28 1.78
CA SER A 417 36.90 -2.23 1.88
C SER A 417 36.57 -1.46 3.16
N THR A 418 36.47 -0.13 3.08
CA THR A 418 35.74 0.62 4.12
C THR A 418 34.29 0.17 4.01
N GLU A 419 33.93 -0.88 4.74
CA GLU A 419 32.57 -1.36 4.85
C GLU A 419 31.71 -0.19 5.33
N ILE A 420 30.71 0.20 4.55
CA ILE A 420 29.87 1.35 4.89
C ILE A 420 29.12 1.00 6.17
N ASP A 421 29.44 1.70 7.26
CA ASP A 421 28.72 1.57 8.52
C ASP A 421 27.36 2.29 8.42
N ILE A 422 26.37 1.57 7.88
CA ILE A 422 25.01 2.08 7.74
C ILE A 422 24.35 2.37 9.09
N GLU A 423 24.75 1.67 10.16
CA GLU A 423 24.22 1.89 11.50
C GLU A 423 24.65 3.26 12.03
N PHE A 424 25.92 3.62 11.86
CA PHE A 424 26.40 4.95 12.19
C PHE A 424 25.66 6.05 11.40
N ILE A 425 25.40 5.84 10.10
CA ILE A 425 24.65 6.79 9.26
C ILE A 425 23.21 6.94 9.77
N LEU A 426 22.53 5.83 10.08
CA LEU A 426 21.17 5.83 10.62
C LEU A 426 21.11 6.57 11.95
N ASN A 427 22.01 6.25 12.89
CA ASN A 427 22.06 6.90 14.20
C ASN A 427 22.33 8.40 14.11
N ASN A 428 23.14 8.86 13.14
CA ASN A 428 23.35 10.28 12.88
C ASN A 428 22.14 10.99 12.26
N PHE A 429 21.24 10.24 11.63
CA PHE A 429 19.97 10.76 11.13
C PHE A 429 18.89 10.83 12.22
N ASP A 430 19.13 10.28 13.42
CA ASP A 430 18.20 10.43 14.53
C ASP A 430 18.12 11.87 15.03
N ASN A 431 16.91 12.35 15.29
CA ASN A 431 16.60 13.69 15.78
C ASN A 431 17.05 14.83 14.84
N VAL A 432 17.03 14.59 13.53
CA VAL A 432 17.15 15.66 12.54
C VAL A 432 16.08 16.74 12.73
N ARG A 433 16.34 17.94 12.22
CA ARG A 433 15.40 19.06 12.34
C ARG A 433 14.05 18.68 11.76
N ARG A 434 13.01 18.76 12.60
CA ARG A 434 11.64 18.43 12.21
C ARG A 434 11.18 19.26 11.02
N LEU A 435 10.61 18.58 10.03
CA LEU A 435 9.92 19.17 8.89
C LEU A 435 8.46 19.52 9.23
N ASP A 436 7.89 20.49 8.52
CA ASP A 436 6.46 20.78 8.64
C ASP A 436 5.61 19.64 8.06
N ILE A 437 4.49 19.32 8.70
CA ILE A 437 3.61 18.19 8.34
C ILE A 437 3.03 18.29 6.92
N LYS A 438 3.03 19.48 6.32
CA LYS A 438 2.54 19.71 4.96
C LYS A 438 3.57 19.39 3.88
N HIS A 439 4.85 19.22 4.24
CA HIS A 439 5.87 18.84 3.26
C HIS A 439 5.64 17.39 2.81
N ASN A 440 5.85 17.15 1.52
CA ASN A 440 5.85 15.80 0.95
C ASN A 440 7.19 15.12 1.29
N ILE A 441 7.12 13.93 1.88
CA ILE A 441 8.31 13.21 2.32
C ILE A 441 9.15 12.69 1.14
N LEU A 442 8.51 12.38 0.01
CA LEU A 442 9.22 11.92 -1.18
C LEU A 442 10.00 13.07 -1.83
N ASP A 443 9.43 14.27 -1.85
CA ASP A 443 10.14 15.47 -2.32
C ASP A 443 11.37 15.75 -1.44
N PHE A 444 11.25 15.62 -0.11
CA PHE A 444 12.39 15.74 0.81
C PHE A 444 13.52 14.76 0.48
N TRP A 445 13.20 13.49 0.23
CA TRP A 445 14.20 12.49 -0.10
C TRP A 445 14.83 12.74 -1.48
N GLU A 446 14.04 13.18 -2.46
CA GLU A 446 14.55 13.55 -3.79
C GLU A 446 15.52 14.74 -3.73
N GLU A 447 15.19 15.76 -2.94
CA GLU A 447 16.05 16.94 -2.70
C GLU A 447 17.36 16.57 -1.99
N ASN A 448 17.32 15.56 -1.12
CA ASN A 448 18.45 15.15 -0.28
C ASN A 448 19.18 13.89 -0.78
N LYS A 449 18.90 13.39 -1.99
CA LYS A 449 19.50 12.16 -2.53
C LYS A 449 21.02 12.19 -2.63
N ILE A 450 21.61 13.39 -2.82
CA ILE A 450 23.07 13.58 -2.89
C ILE A 450 23.65 13.64 -1.47
N THR A 451 22.94 14.28 -0.54
CA THR A 451 23.36 14.44 0.86
C THR A 451 23.30 13.11 1.62
N TYR A 452 22.26 12.32 1.40
CA TYR A 452 22.01 11.06 2.09
C TYR A 452 21.82 9.90 1.10
N PRO A 453 22.84 9.53 0.29
CA PRO A 453 22.67 8.56 -0.80
C PRO A 453 22.26 7.17 -0.32
N HIS A 454 22.83 6.70 0.80
CA HIS A 454 22.51 5.40 1.37
C HIS A 454 21.10 5.37 1.98
N LEU A 455 20.76 6.39 2.78
CA LEU A 455 19.42 6.49 3.38
C LEU A 455 18.34 6.71 2.31
N TYR A 456 18.65 7.45 1.24
CA TYR A 456 17.75 7.62 0.11
C TYR A 456 17.38 6.28 -0.51
N LYS A 457 18.35 5.41 -0.80
CA LYS A 457 18.09 4.06 -1.34
C LYS A 457 17.16 3.25 -0.41
N ILE A 458 17.41 3.30 0.90
CA ILE A 458 16.57 2.60 1.89
C ILE A 458 15.16 3.24 1.93
N ALA A 459 15.07 4.56 1.94
CA ALA A 459 13.81 5.30 1.97
C ALA A 459 12.93 5.00 0.75
N MET A 460 13.52 4.84 -0.45
CA MET A 460 12.77 4.49 -1.66
C MET A 460 12.14 3.09 -1.59
N VAL A 461 12.69 2.18 -0.78
CA VAL A 461 12.09 0.86 -0.53
C VAL A 461 11.04 0.95 0.57
N VAL A 462 11.41 1.55 1.71
CA VAL A 462 10.57 1.53 2.91
C VAL A 462 9.33 2.41 2.74
N LEU A 463 9.45 3.59 2.13
CA LEU A 463 8.32 4.48 1.86
C LEU A 463 7.47 4.01 0.67
N ALA A 464 7.99 3.11 -0.16
CA ALA A 464 7.20 2.46 -1.21
C ALA A 464 6.27 1.36 -0.66
N ALA A 465 6.42 0.96 0.61
CA ALA A 465 5.47 0.04 1.22
C ALA A 465 4.07 0.65 1.28
N PRO A 466 3.05 -0.04 0.74
CA PRO A 466 1.71 0.50 0.71
C PRO A 466 1.05 0.48 2.09
N ALA A 467 0.38 1.57 2.46
CA ALA A 467 -0.44 1.59 3.67
C ALA A 467 -1.83 0.96 3.48
N THR A 468 -2.31 0.84 2.23
CA THR A 468 -3.65 0.34 1.89
C THR A 468 -3.56 -0.73 0.82
N GLN A 469 -4.48 -1.70 0.79
CA GLN A 469 -4.48 -2.74 -0.24
C GLN A 469 -5.11 -2.29 -1.57
N GLY A 470 -5.92 -1.22 -1.58
CA GLY A 470 -6.63 -0.72 -2.76
C GLY A 470 -6.34 0.75 -3.09
N ASN A 471 -6.23 1.06 -4.39
CA ASN A 471 -6.19 2.43 -4.96
C ASN A 471 -7.32 2.63 -5.99
N VAL A 472 -7.49 3.86 -6.48
CA VAL A 472 -8.40 4.20 -7.60
C VAL A 472 -8.15 3.29 -8.81
N LEU A 473 -6.90 2.94 -9.12
CA LEU A 473 -6.57 2.05 -10.25
C LEU A 473 -7.02 0.60 -10.05
N LEU A 474 -6.92 0.04 -8.84
CA LEU A 474 -7.44 -1.29 -8.51
C LEU A 474 -8.96 -1.30 -8.55
N THR A 475 -9.59 -0.30 -7.93
CA THR A 475 -11.06 -0.17 -7.91
C THR A 475 -11.63 0.09 -9.30
N THR A 476 -11.01 0.96 -10.11
CA THR A 476 -11.37 1.16 -11.53
C THR A 476 -11.05 -0.07 -12.36
N GLY A 477 -9.97 -0.79 -12.09
CA GLY A 477 -9.66 -2.09 -12.68
C GLY A 477 -10.79 -3.10 -12.44
N PHE A 478 -11.21 -3.28 -11.18
CA PHE A 478 -12.38 -4.09 -10.84
C PHE A 478 -13.64 -3.58 -11.53
N THR A 479 -13.90 -2.27 -11.54
CA THR A 479 -15.09 -1.67 -12.16
C THR A 479 -15.09 -1.81 -13.70
N ASN A 480 -13.93 -1.78 -14.33
CA ASN A 480 -13.77 -1.95 -15.78
C ASN A 480 -13.87 -3.41 -16.19
N ILE A 481 -13.26 -4.30 -15.39
CA ILE A 481 -13.42 -5.74 -15.56
C ILE A 481 -14.87 -6.14 -15.35
N GLU A 482 -15.57 -5.52 -14.38
CA GLU A 482 -17.01 -5.72 -14.19
C GLU A 482 -17.81 -5.52 -15.49
N GLN A 483 -17.47 -4.53 -16.33
CA GLN A 483 -18.16 -4.30 -17.62
C GLN A 483 -17.83 -5.33 -18.72
N ILE A 484 -16.78 -6.13 -18.53
CA ILE A 484 -16.31 -7.15 -19.49
C ILE A 484 -16.79 -8.55 -19.05
N ILE A 485 -16.81 -8.77 -17.74
CA ILE A 485 -17.11 -10.04 -17.07
C ILE A 485 -18.61 -10.20 -16.83
N PHE A 486 -19.34 -9.11 -16.60
CA PHE A 486 -20.79 -9.06 -16.40
C PHE A 486 -21.45 -8.18 -17.46
#